data_AF-A0A517PKI1-F1
#
_entry.id   AF-A0A517PKI1-F1
#
_cell.length_a   1.000
_cell.length_b   1.000
_cell.length_c   1.000
_cell.angle_alpha   90.00
_cell.angle_beta   90.00
_cell.angle_gamma   90.00
#
_symmetry.space_group_name_H-M   'P 1'
#
loop_
_entity.id
_entity.type
_entity.pdbx_description
1 polymer ?
#
loop_
_entity_poly.entity_id
_entity_poly.type
_entity_poly.pdbx_seq_one_letter_code
_entity_poly.pdbx_strand_id
1 'polypeptide(L)'
;MGWTYPTDVSRKELIQQRTKSWQREINGVTVKSTCLSHCFRGGRFSGVLWAVFERTFEKGGEQVERTQRWITCDLIRCHGGDWGYKDMQEAEHPYYYSCPQKYLDLVPTEEFGGNAEWRSQVRLYHQKQLEKRRQKKPQGLTQ
;
A
#
# COMPACT_ATOMS: atom_id res chain seq x y z
N MET A 1 -2.69 -8.63 -15.76
CA MET A 1 -3.44 -8.17 -14.57
C MET A 1 -4.59 -7.26 -15.00
N GLY A 2 -5.83 -7.75 -14.90
CA GLY A 2 -7.05 -7.03 -15.26
C GLY A 2 -7.68 -6.28 -14.08
N TRP A 3 -8.85 -5.66 -14.30
CA TRP A 3 -9.66 -5.12 -13.21
C TRP A 3 -10.58 -6.20 -12.64
N THR A 4 -10.70 -6.24 -11.32
CA THR A 4 -11.64 -7.11 -10.59
C THR A 4 -12.74 -6.26 -9.98
N TYR A 5 -14.00 -6.58 -10.25
CA TYR A 5 -15.18 -5.91 -9.72
C TYR A 5 -16.00 -6.87 -8.87
N PRO A 6 -15.85 -6.83 -7.53
CA PRO A 6 -16.75 -7.55 -6.64
C PRO A 6 -18.18 -7.00 -6.71
N THR A 7 -19.17 -7.89 -6.68
CA THR A 7 -20.59 -7.54 -6.72
C THR A 7 -21.04 -6.84 -5.44
N ASP A 8 -21.79 -5.74 -5.57
CA ASP A 8 -22.44 -5.02 -4.48
C ASP A 8 -21.51 -4.56 -3.34
N VAL A 9 -20.25 -4.25 -3.65
CA VAL A 9 -19.26 -3.80 -2.66
C VAL A 9 -19.06 -2.28 -2.75
N SER A 10 -19.23 -1.58 -1.63
CA SER A 10 -18.88 -0.15 -1.52
C SER A 10 -17.35 0.04 -1.51
N ARG A 11 -16.86 1.26 -1.81
CA ARG A 11 -15.43 1.59 -1.68
C ARG A 11 -14.86 1.22 -0.31
N LYS A 12 -15.63 1.46 0.76
CA LYS A 12 -15.19 1.22 2.13
C LYS A 12 -15.00 -0.28 2.38
N GLU A 13 -15.97 -1.08 1.98
CA GLU A 13 -15.91 -2.54 2.11
C GLU A 13 -14.80 -3.11 1.23
N LEU A 14 -14.62 -2.59 0.01
CA LEU A 14 -13.53 -3.00 -0.86
C LEU A 14 -12.17 -2.73 -0.19
N ILE A 15 -11.97 -1.53 0.37
CA ILE A 15 -10.74 -1.22 1.12
C ILE A 15 -10.57 -2.20 2.28
N GLN A 16 -11.62 -2.44 3.08
CA GLN A 16 -11.57 -3.38 4.21
C GLN A 16 -11.21 -4.80 3.77
N GLN A 17 -11.78 -5.29 2.67
CA GLN A 17 -11.47 -6.60 2.11
C GLN A 17 -9.99 -6.68 1.70
N ARG A 18 -9.49 -5.66 1.01
CA ARG A 18 -8.10 -5.61 0.52
C ARG A 18 -7.06 -5.46 1.64
N THR A 19 -7.44 -4.88 2.77
CA THR A 19 -6.55 -4.68 3.93
C THR A 19 -6.82 -5.67 5.06
N LYS A 20 -7.66 -6.67 4.84
CA LYS A 20 -7.98 -7.67 5.86
C LYS A 20 -6.79 -8.59 6.08
N SER A 21 -6.33 -8.67 7.34
CA SER A 21 -5.36 -9.69 7.75
C SER A 21 -5.96 -11.09 7.58
N TRP A 22 -5.13 -12.05 7.20
CA TRP A 22 -5.55 -13.43 6.97
C TRP A 22 -4.49 -14.41 7.44
N GLN A 23 -4.92 -15.64 7.73
CA GLN A 23 -4.05 -16.74 8.09
C GLN A 23 -4.49 -18.00 7.35
N ARG A 24 -3.53 -18.87 7.03
CA ARG A 24 -3.81 -20.18 6.44
C ARG A 24 -2.72 -21.16 6.86
N GLU A 25 -3.08 -22.42 6.97
CA GLU A 25 -2.13 -23.50 7.22
C GLU A 25 -1.73 -24.15 5.88
N ILE A 26 -0.43 -24.36 5.67
CA ILE A 26 0.13 -25.04 4.49
C ILE A 26 1.19 -26.02 4.98
N ASN A 27 0.99 -27.32 4.77
CA ASN A 27 1.94 -28.37 5.17
C ASN A 27 2.34 -28.31 6.66
N GLY A 28 1.38 -27.98 7.54
CA GLY A 28 1.59 -27.80 8.97
C GLY A 28 2.32 -26.50 9.35
N VAL A 29 2.54 -25.59 8.41
CA VAL A 29 3.06 -24.23 8.65
C VAL A 29 1.91 -23.25 8.63
N THR A 30 1.71 -22.52 9.73
CA THR A 30 0.80 -21.38 9.83
C THR A 30 1.44 -20.18 9.15
N VAL A 31 0.86 -19.74 8.04
CA VAL A 31 1.24 -18.53 7.33
C VAL A 31 0.26 -17.43 7.69
N LYS A 32 0.70 -16.44 8.46
CA LYS A 32 -0.12 -15.31 8.90
C LYS A 32 0.32 -14.05 8.18
N SER A 33 -0.60 -13.42 7.45
CA SER A 33 -0.38 -12.11 6.81
C SER A 33 -1.19 -11.03 7.52
N THR A 34 -0.51 -10.03 8.07
CA THR A 34 -1.09 -8.95 8.86
C THR A 34 -0.92 -7.61 8.15
N CYS A 35 -2.01 -6.84 8.02
CA CYS A 35 -1.92 -5.47 7.53
C CYS A 35 -1.44 -4.55 8.66
N LEU A 36 -0.21 -4.04 8.56
CA LEU A 36 0.39 -3.13 9.55
C LEU A 36 -0.12 -1.69 9.41
N SER A 37 -0.34 -1.24 8.17
CA SER A 37 -0.88 0.08 7.90
C SER A 37 -1.48 0.12 6.51
N HIS A 38 -2.51 0.94 6.32
CA HIS A 38 -3.04 1.23 4.99
C HIS A 38 -3.55 2.66 4.87
N CYS A 39 -3.61 3.19 3.65
CA CYS A 39 -4.24 4.45 3.35
C CYS A 39 -4.76 4.48 1.91
N PHE A 40 -5.91 5.10 1.70
CA PHE A 40 -6.42 5.40 0.37
C PHE A 40 -6.05 6.84 0.00
N ARG A 41 -5.46 7.02 -1.20
CA ARG A 41 -5.11 8.32 -1.77
C ARG A 41 -5.74 8.49 -3.14
N GLY A 42 -6.69 9.41 -3.24
CA GLY A 42 -7.38 9.69 -4.50
C GLY A 42 -8.60 10.58 -4.31
N GLY A 43 -9.42 10.61 -5.35
CA GLY A 43 -10.65 11.39 -5.38
C GLY A 43 -11.88 10.56 -5.00
N ARG A 44 -13.05 11.08 -5.38
CA ARG A 44 -14.34 10.46 -5.08
C ARG A 44 -14.56 9.13 -5.78
N PHE A 45 -14.07 8.96 -7.01
CA PHE A 45 -14.36 7.82 -7.88
C PHE A 45 -13.13 6.97 -8.26
N SER A 46 -11.93 7.37 -7.87
CA SER A 46 -10.71 6.61 -8.13
C SER A 46 -9.57 7.02 -7.22
N GLY A 47 -8.62 6.13 -7.03
CA GLY A 47 -7.41 6.38 -6.25
C GLY A 47 -6.53 5.16 -6.12
N VAL A 48 -5.53 5.26 -5.27
CA VAL A 48 -4.60 4.18 -4.95
C VAL A 48 -4.76 3.84 -3.47
N LEU A 49 -5.02 2.57 -3.18
CA LEU A 49 -4.91 2.00 -1.86
C LEU A 49 -3.49 1.48 -1.68
N TRP A 50 -2.78 2.09 -0.74
CA TRP A 50 -1.48 1.65 -0.28
C TRP A 50 -1.66 0.85 1.00
N ALA A 51 -0.99 -0.29 1.13
CA ALA A 51 -0.91 -1.00 2.39
C ALA A 51 0.49 -1.59 2.62
N VAL A 52 0.83 -1.79 3.89
CA VAL A 52 2.02 -2.50 4.33
C VAL A 52 1.56 -3.80 4.97
N PHE A 53 2.03 -4.91 4.44
CA PHE A 53 1.76 -6.22 4.99
C PHE A 53 3.03 -6.80 5.60
N GLU A 54 2.84 -7.55 6.67
CA GLU A 54 3.83 -8.44 7.27
C GLU A 54 3.34 -9.88 7.15
N ARG A 55 4.24 -10.81 6.85
CA ARG A 55 3.95 -12.24 6.85
C ARG A 55 4.94 -13.00 7.72
N THR A 56 4.40 -13.80 8.62
CA THR A 56 5.15 -14.73 9.47
C THR A 56 4.82 -16.17 9.10
N PHE A 57 5.74 -17.07 9.42
CA PHE A 57 5.68 -18.50 9.11
C PHE A 57 6.02 -19.27 10.38
N GLU A 58 5.04 -19.97 10.93
CA GLU A 58 5.16 -20.64 12.23
C GLU A 58 4.80 -22.12 12.11
N LYS A 59 5.58 -23.00 12.75
CA LYS A 59 5.28 -24.44 12.86
C LYS A 59 5.50 -24.88 14.30
N GLY A 60 4.47 -25.42 14.94
CA GLY A 60 4.58 -25.85 16.34
C GLY A 60 4.92 -24.72 17.32
N GLY A 61 4.59 -23.46 16.99
CA GLY A 61 4.92 -22.29 17.80
C GLY A 61 6.30 -21.68 17.54
N GLU A 62 7.11 -22.29 16.67
CA GLU A 62 8.43 -21.77 16.29
C GLU A 62 8.39 -21.10 14.91
N GLN A 63 9.15 -20.00 14.76
CA GLN A 63 9.31 -19.33 13.48
C GLN A 63 10.21 -20.17 12.55
N VAL A 64 9.67 -20.59 11.41
CA VAL A 64 10.37 -21.48 10.46
C VAL A 64 10.96 -20.76 9.25
N GLU A 65 10.48 -19.55 8.94
CA GLU A 65 11.03 -18.71 7.89
C GLU A 65 11.14 -17.26 8.35
N ARG A 66 12.03 -16.50 7.72
CA ARG A 66 12.16 -15.06 7.97
C ARG A 66 10.85 -14.33 7.73
N THR A 67 10.56 -13.36 8.58
CA THR A 67 9.42 -12.45 8.38
C THR A 67 9.58 -11.73 7.05
N GLN A 68 8.49 -11.66 6.28
CA GLN A 68 8.43 -10.90 5.04
C GLN A 68 7.61 -9.62 5.28
N ARG A 69 8.04 -8.51 4.71
CA ARG A 69 7.21 -7.30 4.62
C ARG A 69 7.22 -6.74 3.20
N TRP A 70 6.10 -6.19 2.78
CA TRP A 70 6.00 -5.56 1.46
C TRP A 70 4.94 -4.47 1.44
N ILE A 71 5.06 -3.60 0.45
CA ILE A 71 4.09 -2.55 0.16
C ILE A 71 3.20 -3.02 -0.99
N THR A 72 1.88 -2.89 -0.84
CA THR A 72 0.92 -3.13 -1.93
C THR A 72 0.44 -1.81 -2.53
N CYS A 73 0.14 -1.86 -3.84
CA CYS A 73 -0.42 -0.77 -4.61
C CYS A 73 -1.69 -1.26 -5.32
N ASP A 74 -2.85 -1.10 -4.72
CA ASP A 74 -4.12 -1.45 -5.36
C ASP A 74 -4.73 -0.19 -5.98
N LEU A 75 -4.87 -0.15 -7.31
CA LEU A 75 -5.68 0.88 -7.95
C LEU A 75 -7.14 0.56 -7.65
N ILE A 76 -7.89 1.54 -7.15
CA ILE A 76 -9.32 1.40 -6.89
C ILE A 76 -10.06 2.39 -7.77
N ARG A 77 -11.14 1.97 -8.42
CA ARG A 77 -12.01 2.84 -9.21
C ARG A 77 -13.48 2.43 -9.13
N CYS A 78 -14.35 3.41 -9.29
CA CYS A 78 -15.76 3.18 -9.58
C CYS A 78 -15.97 3.19 -11.10
N HIS A 79 -16.71 2.22 -11.62
CA HIS A 79 -17.11 2.15 -13.02
C HIS A 79 -18.52 1.58 -13.10
N GLY A 80 -19.45 2.29 -13.74
CA GLY A 80 -20.85 1.84 -13.85
C GLY A 80 -21.62 1.75 -12.52
N GLY A 81 -21.11 2.39 -11.46
CA GLY A 81 -21.66 2.26 -10.09
C GLY A 81 -20.89 1.25 -9.23
N ASP A 82 -20.17 0.32 -9.85
CA ASP A 82 -19.43 -0.73 -9.15
C ASP A 82 -18.02 -0.31 -8.78
N TRP A 83 -17.55 -0.73 -7.62
CA TRP A 83 -16.17 -0.53 -7.19
C TRP A 83 -15.31 -1.73 -7.57
N GLY A 84 -14.24 -1.45 -8.29
CA GLY A 84 -13.25 -2.45 -8.66
C GLY A 84 -11.86 -2.08 -8.20
N TYR A 85 -11.00 -3.08 -8.17
CA TYR A 85 -9.58 -2.93 -7.90
C TYR A 85 -8.72 -3.58 -8.99
N LYS A 86 -7.49 -3.10 -9.10
CA LYS A 86 -6.42 -3.74 -9.86
C LYS A 86 -5.18 -3.70 -9.00
N ASP A 87 -4.66 -4.87 -8.67
CA ASP A 87 -3.40 -5.00 -7.96
C ASP A 87 -2.24 -4.66 -8.90
N MET A 88 -1.37 -3.78 -8.40
CA MET A 88 -0.10 -3.44 -9.02
C MET A 88 0.99 -3.84 -8.04
N GLN A 89 1.98 -4.57 -8.54
CA GLN A 89 3.13 -4.92 -7.72
C GLN A 89 4.19 -3.81 -7.79
N GLU A 90 4.93 -3.62 -6.70
CA GLU A 90 6.09 -2.70 -6.66
C GLU A 90 7.12 -3.06 -7.75
N ALA A 91 7.24 -4.35 -8.09
CA ALA A 91 8.10 -4.86 -9.15
C ALA A 91 7.74 -4.33 -10.55
N GLU A 92 6.48 -3.94 -10.78
CA GLU A 92 6.00 -3.43 -12.07
C GLU A 92 6.23 -1.92 -12.24
N HIS A 93 6.97 -1.28 -11.31
CA HIS A 93 7.21 0.15 -11.25
C HIS A 93 5.91 0.95 -11.47
N PRO A 94 4.93 0.84 -10.57
CA PRO A 94 3.70 1.59 -10.72
C PRO A 94 4.07 3.08 -10.74
N TYR A 95 3.73 3.79 -11.82
CA TYR A 95 3.95 5.24 -11.99
C TYR A 95 3.14 6.10 -10.99
N TYR A 96 2.83 5.55 -9.82
CA TYR A 96 2.15 6.14 -8.68
C TYR A 96 3.15 6.29 -7.53
N TYR A 97 3.43 7.54 -7.18
CA TYR A 97 4.45 7.87 -6.17
C TYR A 97 3.85 8.43 -4.88
N SER A 98 2.54 8.32 -4.72
CA SER A 98 1.81 8.91 -3.59
C SER A 98 1.89 8.07 -2.30
N CYS A 99 2.55 6.91 -2.33
CA CYS A 99 2.77 6.04 -1.17
C CYS A 99 3.34 6.83 0.02
N PRO A 100 2.80 6.72 1.26
CA PRO A 100 3.36 7.42 2.41
C PRO A 100 4.85 7.11 2.62
N GLN A 101 5.66 8.13 2.89
CA GLN A 101 7.09 7.94 3.22
C GLN A 101 7.29 6.97 4.39
N LYS A 102 6.47 7.08 5.44
CA LYS A 102 6.50 6.17 6.59
C LYS A 102 6.33 4.68 6.26
N TYR A 103 5.80 4.33 5.07
CA TYR A 103 5.71 2.93 4.65
C TYR A 103 7.03 2.40 4.14
N LEU A 104 7.89 3.27 3.60
CA LEU A 104 9.26 2.91 3.23
C LEU A 104 10.08 2.55 4.47
N ASP A 105 9.85 3.26 5.59
CA ASP A 105 10.53 2.98 6.87
C ASP A 105 10.04 1.67 7.52
N LEU A 106 8.79 1.26 7.27
CA LEU A 106 8.24 -0.01 7.76
C LEU A 106 8.76 -1.24 6.99
N VAL A 107 9.28 -1.01 5.77
CA VAL A 107 9.77 -2.04 4.88
C VAL A 107 11.17 -1.64 4.37
N PRO A 108 12.22 -1.58 5.21
CA PRO A 108 13.57 -1.24 4.71
C PRO A 108 14.02 -2.14 3.56
N THR A 109 14.65 -1.57 2.52
CA THR A 109 15.02 -2.32 1.30
C THR A 109 16.11 -3.36 1.58
N GLU A 110 16.97 -3.05 2.53
CA GLU A 110 18.11 -3.84 2.98
C GLU A 110 17.65 -5.13 3.68
N GLU A 111 16.50 -5.08 4.35
CA GLU A 111 15.93 -6.21 5.11
C GLU A 111 14.90 -7.00 4.30
N PHE A 112 13.96 -6.29 3.65
CA PHE A 112 12.79 -6.89 3.00
C PHE A 112 12.81 -6.81 1.47
N GLY A 113 13.80 -6.15 0.87
CA GLY A 113 13.86 -5.91 -0.57
C GLY A 113 12.89 -4.83 -1.06
N GLY A 114 12.52 -4.92 -2.34
CA GLY A 114 11.67 -3.95 -3.03
C GLY A 114 12.38 -3.23 -4.17
N ASN A 115 11.68 -2.31 -4.84
CA ASN A 115 12.19 -1.56 -5.98
C ASN A 115 12.81 -0.23 -5.49
N ALA A 116 14.14 -0.20 -5.36
CA ALA A 116 14.87 0.97 -4.87
C ALA A 116 14.62 2.23 -5.70
N GLU A 117 14.49 2.09 -7.03
CA GLU A 117 14.24 3.20 -7.95
C GLU A 117 12.87 3.84 -7.69
N TRP A 118 11.81 3.02 -7.64
CA TRP A 118 10.46 3.47 -7.34
C TRP A 118 10.40 4.17 -5.98
N ARG A 119 11.07 3.63 -4.95
CA ARG A 119 11.12 4.25 -3.61
C ARG A 119 11.83 5.59 -3.62
N SER A 120 12.87 5.75 -4.45
CA SER A 120 13.49 7.07 -4.67
C SER A 120 12.49 8.06 -5.27
N GLN A 121 11.70 7.65 -6.27
CA GLN A 121 10.66 8.49 -6.87
C GLN A 121 9.54 8.85 -5.87
N VAL A 122 9.15 7.93 -4.97
CA VAL A 122 8.23 8.24 -3.85
C VAL A 122 8.80 9.36 -2.97
N ARG A 123 10.07 9.27 -2.58
CA ARG A 123 10.72 10.30 -1.75
C ARG A 123 10.73 11.66 -2.47
N LEU A 124 11.14 11.68 -3.74
CA LEU A 124 11.14 12.89 -4.59
C LEU A 124 9.75 13.49 -4.77
N TYR A 125 8.72 12.65 -4.97
CA TYR A 125 7.34 13.10 -5.07
C TYR A 125 6.92 13.87 -3.82
N HIS A 126 7.15 13.32 -2.64
CA HIS A 126 6.78 13.98 -1.38
C HIS A 126 7.61 15.24 -1.13
N GLN A 127 8.90 15.27 -1.47
CA GLN A 127 9.71 16.48 -1.43
C GLN A 127 9.07 17.60 -2.28
N LYS A 128 8.75 17.31 -3.55
CA LYS A 128 8.09 18.26 -4.45
C LYS A 128 6.74 18.75 -3.90
N GLN A 129 5.97 17.86 -3.27
CA GLN A 129 4.69 18.23 -2.66
C GLN A 129 4.86 19.14 -1.43
N LEU A 130 5.89 18.93 -0.62
CA LEU A 130 6.24 19.81 0.51
C LEU A 130 6.67 21.19 0.01
N GLU A 131 7.52 21.25 -1.01
CA GLU A 131 7.96 22.51 -1.63
C GLU A 131 6.77 23.31 -2.17
N LYS A 132 5.87 22.67 -2.92
CA LYS A 132 4.63 23.30 -3.40
C LYS A 132 3.76 23.84 -2.27
N ARG A 133 3.66 23.12 -1.15
CA ARG A 133 2.90 23.58 0.03
C ARG A 133 3.56 24.77 0.71
N ARG A 134 4.89 24.82 0.76
CA ARG A 134 5.65 25.96 1.29
C ARG A 134 5.47 27.21 0.43
N GLN A 135 5.54 27.07 -0.89
CA GLN A 135 5.31 28.18 -1.83
C GLN A 135 3.88 28.75 -1.78
N LYS A 136 2.89 27.90 -1.48
CA LYS A 136 1.48 28.29 -1.37
C LYS A 136 1.09 28.90 -0.03
N LYS A 137 1.94 28.83 1.00
CA LYS A 137 1.70 29.61 2.22
C LYS A 137 2.03 31.07 1.89
N PRO A 138 1.04 31.98 1.82
CA PRO A 138 1.38 33.40 1.76
C PRO A 138 2.22 33.74 2.98
N GLN A 139 3.29 34.53 2.80
CA GLN A 139 3.96 35.23 3.88
C GLN A 139 2.93 36.17 4.52
N GLY A 140 2.16 35.67 5.47
CA GLY A 140 1.19 36.45 6.24
C GLY A 140 1.90 37.15 7.40
N LEU A 141 1.97 38.48 7.29
CA LEU A 141 2.18 39.49 8.34
C LEU A 141 3.26 39.21 9.40
N THR A 142 4.42 39.83 9.20
CA THR A 142 5.24 40.32 10.31
C THR A 142 5.17 41.84 10.28
N GLN A 143 4.24 42.39 11.07
CA GLN A 143 4.32 43.63 11.86
C GLN A 143 2.93 43.95 12.43
#